data_AF-A0AAV2GFU0-F1
#
_entry.id   AF-A0AAV2GFU0-F1
#
_cell.length_a   1.000
_cell.length_b   1.000
_cell.length_c   1.000
_cell.angle_alpha   90.00
_cell.angle_beta   90.00
_cell.angle_gamma   90.00
#
_symmetry.space_group_name_H-M   'P 1'
#
loop_
_entity.id
_entity.type
_entity.pdbx_description
1 polymer ?
#
loop_
_entity_poly.entity_id
_entity_poly.type
_entity_poly.pdbx_seq_one_letter_code
_entity_poly.pdbx_strand_id
1 'polypeptide(L)'
;METGCHSRDFWEDEEEAGHRPLPVFASFSCDEDPANNGTDVKCVQCFADGFAALKQGCQGRAGGTVLLGDCCVRYEIYDICM
;
A
#
# COMPACT_ATOMS: atom_id res chain seq x y z
N MET A 1 13.12 -3.89 7.27
CA MET A 1 11.95 -3.78 6.38
C MET A 1 10.80 -4.41 7.11
N GLU A 2 9.85 -3.59 7.54
CA GLU A 2 8.66 -4.07 8.24
C GLU A 2 7.49 -3.99 7.26
N THR A 3 6.93 -5.15 6.91
CA THR A 3 5.81 -5.27 5.97
C THR A 3 4.60 -5.74 6.77
N GLY A 4 3.61 -4.87 6.92
CA GLY A 4 2.34 -5.19 7.57
C GLY A 4 1.25 -5.34 6.51
N CYS A 5 0.89 -6.56 6.16
CA CYS A 5 -0.27 -6.83 5.29
C CYS A 5 -1.48 -7.19 6.16
N HIS A 6 -2.63 -6.57 5.92
CA HIS A 6 -3.87 -6.93 6.60
C HIS A 6 -4.87 -7.52 5.61
N SER A 7 -5.39 -8.68 6.00
CA SER A 7 -6.53 -9.30 5.33
C SER A 7 -7.79 -8.50 5.65
N ARG A 8 -8.64 -8.24 4.64
CA ARG A 8 -10.08 -8.25 4.90
C ARG A 8 -10.44 -9.72 4.96
N ASP A 9 -10.22 -10.37 6.09
CA ASP A 9 -11.12 -11.48 6.42
C ASP A 9 -12.52 -10.86 6.43
N PHE A 10 -13.46 -11.50 5.74
CA PHE A 10 -14.83 -11.03 5.42
C PHE A 10 -14.92 -10.23 4.11
N TRP A 11 -15.43 -10.79 3.01
CA TRP A 11 -16.62 -11.63 2.87
C TRP A 11 -16.40 -12.76 1.85
N GLU A 12 -16.31 -14.01 2.31
CA GLU A 12 -16.64 -15.18 1.51
C GLU A 12 -18.16 -15.41 1.63
N ASP A 13 -18.94 -14.56 0.97
CA ASP A 13 -20.33 -14.88 0.64
C ASP A 13 -20.54 -14.41 -0.80
N GLU A 14 -20.74 -15.37 -1.68
CA GLU A 14 -20.85 -15.16 -3.12
C GLU A 14 -22.09 -14.34 -3.52
N GLU A 15 -22.02 -13.87 -4.77
CA GLU A 15 -23.13 -13.57 -5.69
C GLU A 15 -23.65 -12.11 -5.80
N GLU A 16 -23.36 -11.55 -6.99
CA GLU A 16 -24.34 -10.88 -7.86
C GLU A 16 -24.83 -9.46 -7.47
N ALA A 17 -23.95 -8.60 -6.96
CA ALA A 17 -24.13 -7.15 -7.07
C ALA A 17 -22.99 -6.57 -7.93
N GLY A 18 -23.18 -6.58 -9.25
CA GLY A 18 -22.34 -6.02 -10.30
C GLY A 18 -21.04 -5.35 -9.82
N HIS A 19 -19.93 -6.10 -9.92
CA HIS A 19 -18.56 -5.71 -9.56
C HIS A 19 -18.24 -4.26 -9.93
N ARG A 20 -18.49 -3.33 -9.01
CA ARG A 20 -17.87 -2.01 -9.06
C ARG A 20 -16.50 -2.17 -8.43
N PRO A 21 -15.41 -1.84 -9.15
CA PRO A 21 -14.09 -1.83 -8.53
C PRO A 21 -14.14 -0.87 -7.34
N LEU A 22 -13.90 -1.42 -6.14
CA LEU A 22 -13.82 -0.62 -4.93
C LEU A 22 -12.65 0.38 -5.08
N PRO A 23 -12.82 1.63 -4.64
CA PRO A 23 -11.74 2.60 -4.71
C PRO A 23 -10.57 2.15 -3.84
N VAL A 24 -9.38 2.14 -4.44
CA VAL A 24 -8.13 1.89 -3.72
C VAL A 24 -7.49 3.24 -3.41
N PHE A 25 -7.26 3.50 -2.14
CA PHE A 25 -6.52 4.68 -1.70
C PHE A 25 -5.11 4.27 -1.32
N ALA A 26 -4.13 5.07 -1.72
CA ALA A 26 -2.75 4.85 -1.36
C ALA A 26 -2.11 6.16 -0.88
N SER A 27 -1.28 6.04 0.15
CA SER A 27 -0.51 7.13 0.72
C SER A 27 0.97 6.80 0.65
N PHE A 28 1.77 7.79 0.26
CA PHE A 28 3.21 7.69 0.08
C PHE A 28 3.86 8.84 0.84
N SER A 29 4.80 8.53 1.72
CA SER A 29 5.59 9.54 2.43
C SER A 29 7.06 9.14 2.38
N CYS A 30 7.93 10.07 2.02
CA CYS A 30 9.38 9.91 2.16
C CYS A 30 9.85 10.66 3.39
N ASP A 31 10.85 10.12 4.06
CA ASP A 31 11.53 10.83 5.12
C ASP A 31 12.41 11.92 4.48
N GLU A 32 12.06 13.18 4.73
CA GLU A 32 12.87 14.32 4.29
C GLU A 32 13.99 14.53 5.31
N ASP A 33 14.99 13.65 5.28
CA ASP A 33 16.17 13.81 6.12
C ASP A 33 16.90 15.12 5.75
N PRO A 34 17.06 16.08 6.68
CA PRO A 34 17.63 17.39 6.38
C PRO A 34 19.12 17.35 5.99
N ALA A 35 19.81 16.22 6.17
CA ALA A 35 21.18 16.00 5.69
C ALA A 35 21.22 15.46 4.24
N ASN A 36 20.11 14.92 3.73
CA ASN A 36 19.95 14.50 2.35
C ASN A 36 19.00 15.48 1.63
N ASN A 37 19.55 16.58 1.12
CA ASN A 37 18.85 17.58 0.30
C ASN A 37 18.30 16.98 -1.02
N GLY A 38 17.23 16.20 -0.94
CA GLY A 38 16.41 15.77 -2.06
C GLY A 38 17.20 15.15 -3.19
N THR A 39 17.62 13.89 -3.06
CA THR A 39 17.67 13.09 -4.28
C THR A 39 16.30 12.45 -4.43
N ASP A 40 15.42 13.13 -5.17
CA ASP A 40 14.13 12.63 -5.65
C ASP A 40 14.25 11.16 -6.11
N VAL A 41 15.40 10.82 -6.70
CA VAL A 41 15.83 9.47 -7.09
C VAL A 41 15.79 8.43 -5.95
N LYS A 42 16.28 8.74 -4.74
CA LYS A 42 16.26 7.80 -3.60
C LYS A 42 14.83 7.54 -3.13
N CYS A 43 14.00 8.57 -3.09
CA CYS A 43 12.60 8.48 -2.72
C CYS A 43 11.80 7.66 -3.76
N VAL A 44 12.00 7.94 -5.05
CA VAL A 44 11.38 7.19 -6.16
C VAL A 44 11.81 5.72 -6.15
N GLN A 45 13.10 5.44 -5.92
CA GLN A 45 13.59 4.07 -5.81
C GLN A 45 12.97 3.35 -4.60
N CYS A 46 12.89 4.03 -3.45
CA CYS A 46 12.27 3.48 -2.25
C CYS A 46 10.80 3.14 -2.50
N PHE A 47 10.03 4.01 -3.17
CA PHE A 47 8.66 3.69 -3.55
C PHE A 47 8.57 2.50 -4.51
N ALA A 48 9.45 2.40 -5.51
CA ALA A 48 9.50 1.26 -6.42
C ALA A 48 9.74 -0.06 -5.67
N ASP A 49 10.68 -0.06 -4.73
CA ASP A 49 10.99 -1.22 -3.88
C ASP A 49 9.81 -1.55 -2.94
N GLY A 50 9.15 -0.52 -2.40
CA GLY A 50 7.95 -0.66 -1.57
C GLY A 50 6.79 -1.30 -2.33
N PHE A 51 6.55 -0.87 -3.57
CA PHE A 51 5.55 -1.49 -4.44
C PHE A 51 5.89 -2.93 -4.81
N ALA A 52 7.16 -3.25 -5.04
CA ALA A 52 7.60 -4.62 -5.29
C ALA A 52 7.34 -5.51 -4.07
N ALA A 53 7.66 -5.02 -2.87
CA ALA A 53 7.39 -5.71 -1.61
C ALA A 53 5.88 -5.91 -1.37
N LEU A 54 5.05 -4.89 -1.65
CA LEU A 54 3.59 -5.01 -1.58
C LEU A 54 3.04 -6.08 -2.53
N LYS A 55 3.52 -6.11 -3.77
CA LYS A 55 3.09 -7.12 -4.76
C LYS A 55 3.46 -8.54 -4.34
N GLN A 56 4.60 -8.74 -3.71
CA GLN A 56 5.05 -10.06 -3.26
C GLN A 56 4.41 -10.48 -1.94
N GLY A 57 4.21 -9.55 -1.00
CA GLY A 57 3.76 -9.83 0.36
C GLY A 57 2.25 -9.71 0.59
N CYS A 58 1.58 -8.79 -0.12
CA CYS A 58 0.18 -8.43 0.12
C CYS A 58 -0.75 -8.74 -1.07
N GLN A 59 -0.37 -9.67 -1.96
CA GLN A 59 -1.21 -10.04 -3.11
C GLN A 59 -2.60 -10.56 -2.65
N GLY A 60 -3.66 -9.98 -3.20
CA GLY A 60 -5.04 -10.34 -2.84
C GLY A 60 -5.50 -9.81 -1.47
N ARG A 61 -4.67 -9.03 -0.78
CA ARG A 61 -5.05 -8.39 0.49
C ARG A 61 -5.73 -7.06 0.23
N ALA A 62 -6.69 -6.73 1.09
CA ALA A 62 -7.42 -5.47 1.03
C ALA A 62 -6.62 -4.26 1.52
N GLY A 63 -5.49 -4.47 2.16
CA GLY A 63 -4.62 -3.38 2.55
C GLY A 63 -3.24 -3.89 2.94
N GLY A 64 -2.27 -3.00 2.83
CA GLY A 64 -0.89 -3.30 3.18
C GLY A 64 -0.08 -2.04 3.39
N THR A 65 0.82 -2.11 4.34
CA THR A 65 1.78 -1.06 4.68
C THR A 65 3.18 -1.62 4.60
N VAL A 66 4.08 -0.90 3.94
CA VAL A 66 5.51 -1.21 3.89
C VAL A 66 6.26 -0.02 4.43
N LEU A 67 7.04 -0.28 5.48
CA LEU A 67 7.98 0.66 6.05
C LEU A 67 9.39 0.27 5.57
N LEU A 68 9.91 1.10 4.68
CA LEU A 68 11.29 1.13 4.26
C LEU A 68 11.99 2.26 5.01
N GLY A 69 13.30 2.13 5.27
CA GLY A 69 14.04 3.06 6.13
C GLY A 69 13.91 4.54 5.76
N ASP A 70 13.61 4.82 4.49
CA ASP A 70 13.49 6.17 3.93
C ASP A 70 12.07 6.49 3.41
N CYS A 71 11.13 5.53 3.40
CA CYS A 71 9.78 5.77 2.90
C CYS A 71 8.71 4.81 3.45
N CYS A 72 7.49 5.32 3.56
CA CYS A 72 6.31 4.56 3.92
C CYS A 72 5.34 4.51 2.73
N VAL A 73 4.90 3.30 2.39
CA VAL A 73 3.90 3.04 1.35
C VAL A 73 2.75 2.28 1.97
N ARG A 74 1.54 2.85 1.92
CA ARG A 74 0.33 2.21 2.43
C ARG A 74 -0.75 2.24 1.36
N TYR A 75 -1.47 1.13 1.20
CA TYR A 75 -2.68 1.05 0.39
C TYR A 75 -3.83 0.39 1.17
N GLU A 76 -5.05 0.79 0.85
CA GLU A 76 -6.27 0.26 1.45
C GLU A 76 -7.44 0.31 0.45
N ILE A 77 -8.20 -0.77 0.38
CA ILE A 77 -9.44 -0.89 -0.38
C ILE A 77 -10.56 -0.37 0.53
N TYR A 78 -11.12 0.78 0.19
CA TYR A 78 -12.20 1.38 0.97
C TYR A 78 -13.55 0.83 0.51
N ASP A 79 -14.27 0.19 1.44
CA ASP A 79 -15.66 -0.16 1.24
C ASP A 79 -16.53 1.03 1.65
N ILE A 80 -17.26 1.60 0.69
CA ILE A 80 -18.22 2.65 1.00
C ILE A 80 -19.45 1.92 1.52
N CYS A 81 -19.68 1.90 2.84
CA CYS A 81 -20.96 1.47 3.38
C CYS A 81 -22.08 2.28 2.70
N MET A 82 -22.92 1.63 1.90
CA MET A 82 -24.23 2.13 1.47
C MET A 82 -25.32 1.37 2.20
#